data_AF-A0A2U0AGS2-F1
#
_entry.id   AF-A0A2U0AGS2-F1
#
_cell.length_a   1.000
_cell.length_b   1.000
_cell.length_c   1.000
_cell.angle_alpha   90.00
_cell.angle_beta   90.00
_cell.angle_gamma   90.00
#
_symmetry.space_group_name_H-M   'P 1'
#
loop_
_entity.id
_entity.type
_entity.pdbx_description
1 polymer ?
#
loop_
_entity_poly.entity_id
_entity_poly.type
_entity_poly.pdbx_seq_one_letter_code
_entity_poly.pdbx_strand_id
1 'polypeptide(L)' 'ASRLCGASPADGIMMSQATAEFPGVAEMVELHKQPTLKIRGKKNLVTPYIAGTPSREFGQWLMRTMAYILNKQVR' A
#
# COMPACT_ATOMS: atom_id res chain seq x y z
N ALA A 1 7.96 6.20 -3.61
CA ALA A 1 7.38 6.35 -2.26
C ALA A 1 7.08 7.81 -1.95
N SER A 2 8.03 8.65 -1.50
CA SER A 2 7.77 10.03 -1.02
C SER A 2 6.85 10.89 -1.90
N ARG A 3 7.01 10.87 -3.22
CA ARG A 3 6.15 11.66 -4.14
C ARG A 3 4.72 11.14 -4.26
N LEU A 4 4.49 9.85 -4.08
CA LEU A 4 3.15 9.25 -4.05
C LEU A 4 2.46 9.58 -2.74
N CYS A 5 3.18 9.60 -1.61
CA CYS A 5 2.64 10.00 -0.32
C CYS A 5 2.11 11.44 -0.35
N GLY A 6 2.83 12.36 -0.99
CA GLY A 6 2.37 13.75 -1.15
C GLY A 6 1.21 13.96 -2.13
N ALA A 7 0.88 12.94 -2.94
CA ALA A 7 -0.28 12.94 -3.83
C ALA A 7 -1.41 12.04 -3.33
N SER A 8 -1.23 11.40 -2.16
CA SER A 8 -2.19 10.48 -1.58
C SER A 8 -3.36 11.25 -0.96
N PRO A 9 -4.61 10.77 -1.07
CA PRO A 9 -5.68 11.29 -0.23
C PRO A 9 -5.36 11.05 1.25
N ALA A 10 -5.95 11.87 2.13
CA ALA A 10 -5.62 11.94 3.55
C ALA A 10 -5.61 10.56 4.26
N ASP A 11 -6.50 9.66 3.85
CA ASP A 11 -6.71 8.36 4.50
C ASP A 11 -6.29 7.16 3.63
N GLY A 12 -5.64 7.38 2.49
CA GLY A 12 -5.27 6.32 1.54
C GLY A 12 -3.80 5.95 1.58
N ILE A 13 -3.48 4.66 1.48
CA ILE A 13 -2.11 4.20 1.16
C ILE A 13 -1.99 4.10 -0.36
N MET A 14 -1.34 5.09 -0.97
CA MET A 14 -1.08 5.09 -2.41
C MET A 14 0.22 4.38 -2.77
N MET A 15 0.15 3.49 -3.76
CA MET A 15 1.27 2.71 -4.26
C MET A 15 1.43 2.83 -5.78
N SER A 16 2.61 2.46 -6.28
CA SER A 16 2.90 2.45 -7.71
C SER A 16 2.30 1.22 -8.39
N GLN A 17 2.08 1.29 -9.71
CA GLN A 17 1.67 0.13 -10.50
C GLN A 17 2.56 -1.10 -10.27
N ALA A 18 3.89 -0.93 -10.25
CA ALA A 18 4.82 -2.04 -10.01
C ALA A 18 4.65 -2.69 -8.62
N THR A 19 4.18 -1.95 -7.63
CA THR A 19 3.87 -2.48 -6.29
C THR A 19 2.52 -3.19 -6.28
N ALA A 20 1.52 -2.62 -6.95
CA ALA A 20 0.19 -3.19 -7.07
C ALA A 20 0.20 -4.54 -7.83
N GLU A 21 1.08 -4.67 -8.82
CA GLU A 21 1.26 -5.88 -9.63
C GLU A 21 2.20 -6.91 -8.99
N PHE A 22 2.76 -6.63 -7.80
CA PHE A 22 3.62 -7.59 -7.13
C PHE A 22 2.80 -8.82 -6.69
N PRO A 23 3.31 -10.05 -6.90
CA PRO A 23 2.57 -11.27 -6.59
C PRO A 23 2.04 -11.30 -5.14
N GLY A 24 0.77 -11.67 -4.99
CA GLY A 24 0.08 -11.75 -3.70
C GLY A 24 -0.48 -10.42 -3.16
N VAL A 25 -0.13 -9.26 -3.72
CA VAL A 25 -0.65 -7.97 -3.21
C VAL A 25 -2.16 -7.84 -3.41
N ALA A 26 -2.65 -8.16 -4.61
CA ALA A 26 -4.08 -8.10 -4.92
C ALA A 26 -4.93 -9.10 -4.12
N GLU A 27 -4.32 -10.13 -3.53
CA GLU A 27 -4.99 -11.11 -2.66
C GLU A 27 -5.06 -10.63 -1.20
N MET A 28 -4.14 -9.75 -0.79
CA MET A 28 -4.04 -9.22 0.57
C MET A 28 -4.85 -7.94 0.79
N VAL A 29 -4.97 -7.11 -0.24
CA VAL A 29 -5.63 -5.80 -0.15
C VAL A 29 -6.45 -5.52 -1.39
N GLU A 30 -7.61 -4.91 -1.21
CA GLU A 30 -8.37 -4.37 -2.34
C GLU A 30 -7.58 -3.24 -3.00
N LEU A 31 -7.51 -3.22 -4.34
CA LEU A 31 -6.72 -2.24 -5.08
C LEU A 31 -7.63 -1.40 -5.97
N HIS A 32 -7.70 -0.10 -5.68
CA HIS A 32 -8.45 0.86 -6.48
C HIS A 32 -7.51 1.64 -7.39
N LYS A 33 -7.59 1.37 -8.71
CA LYS A 33 -6.83 2.11 -9.72
C LYS A 33 -7.22 3.58 -9.70
N GLN A 34 -6.22 4.46 -9.71
CA GLN A 34 -6.41 5.90 -9.73
C GLN A 34 -6.17 6.49 -11.13
N PRO A 35 -6.63 7.73 -11.38
CA PRO A 35 -6.29 8.46 -12.59
C PRO A 35 -4.77 8.56 -12.77
N THR A 36 -4.31 8.60 -14.02
CA THR A 36 -2.89 8.75 -14.34
C THR A 36 -2.43 10.17 -13.99
N LEU A 37 -1.32 10.29 -13.26
CA LEU A 37 -0.80 11.57 -12.75
C LEU A 37 0.61 11.83 -13.25
N LYS A 38 0.95 13.12 -13.43
CA LYS A 38 2.33 13.57 -13.66
C LYS A 38 3.03 13.74 -12.32
N ILE A 39 3.93 12.83 -11.98
CA ILE A 39 4.72 12.89 -10.74
C ILE A 39 6.02 13.67 -10.97
N ARG A 40 6.30 14.66 -10.12
CA ARG A 40 7.55 15.43 -10.18
C ARG A 40 8.78 14.50 -10.11
N GLY A 41 9.65 14.59 -11.11
CA GLY A 41 10.88 13.78 -11.22
C GLY A 41 10.72 12.45 -11.97
N LYS A 42 9.52 12.15 -12.48
CA LYS A 42 9.30 11.02 -13.40
C LYS A 42 9.07 11.55 -14.82
N LYS A 43 9.77 10.96 -15.79
CA LYS A 43 9.65 11.30 -17.21
C LYS A 43 8.28 10.91 -17.77
N ASN A 44 7.79 9.75 -17.33
CA ASN A 44 6.52 9.18 -17.78
C ASN A 44 5.40 9.48 -16.76
N LEU A 45 4.17 9.51 -17.27
CA LEU A 45 2.97 9.51 -16.44
C LEU A 45 2.91 8.22 -15.62
N VAL A 46 2.37 8.31 -14.41
CA VAL A 46 2.28 7.18 -13.47
C VAL A 46 0.81 6.95 -13.16
N THR A 47 0.37 5.70 -13.25
CA THR A 47 -0.95 5.27 -12.78
C THR A 47 -0.78 4.66 -11.39
N PRO A 48 -1.16 5.36 -10.31
CA PRO A 48 -1.09 4.79 -8.99
C PRO A 48 -2.33 3.95 -8.66
N TYR A 49 -2.22 3.20 -7.58
CA TYR A 49 -3.31 2.44 -6.97
C TYR A 49 -3.42 2.87 -5.51
N ILE A 50 -4.65 2.93 -4.99
CA ILE A 50 -4.91 3.11 -3.56
C ILE A 50 -5.29 1.74 -3.00
N ALA A 51 -4.63 1.34 -1.91
CA ALA A 51 -5.10 0.21 -1.11
C ALA A 51 -6.43 0.60 -0.46
N GLY A 52 -7.47 -0.17 -0.77
CA GLY A 52 -8.76 -0.12 -0.10
C GLY A 52 -8.72 -0.89 1.22
N THR A 53 -9.87 -1.46 1.60
CA THR A 53 -9.97 -2.21 2.85
C THR A 53 -9.05 -3.44 2.79
N PRO A 54 -8.16 -3.66 3.78
CA PRO A 54 -7.37 -4.88 3.83
C PRO A 54 -8.30 -6.09 3.95
N SER A 55 -7.90 -7.23 3.36
CA SER A 55 -8.63 -8.47 3.58
C SER A 55 -8.63 -8.82 5.07
N ARG A 56 -9.66 -9.55 5.51
CA ARG A 56 -9.77 -9.98 6.91
C ARG A 56 -8.55 -10.81 7.32
N GLU A 57 -8.04 -11.60 6.40
CA GLU A 57 -6.87 -12.47 6.52
C GLU A 57 -5.60 -11.63 6.72
N PHE A 58 -5.40 -10.58 5.91
CA PHE A 58 -4.27 -9.67 6.07
C PHE A 58 -4.33 -8.91 7.40
N GLY A 59 -5.51 -8.40 7.78
CA GLY A 59 -5.71 -7.74 9.06
C GLY A 59 -5.35 -8.64 10.26
N GLN A 60 -5.77 -9.90 10.23
CA GLN A 60 -5.42 -10.88 11.27
C GLN A 60 -3.92 -11.20 11.27
N TRP A 61 -3.30 -11.37 10.10
CA TRP A 61 -1.87 -11.61 9.97
C TRP A 61 -1.04 -10.44 10.52
N LEU A 62 -1.42 -9.20 10.19
CA LEU A 62 -0.74 -7.99 10.66
C LEU A 62 -0.79 -7.89 12.18
N MET A 63 -1.97 -8.08 12.78
CA MET A 63 -2.15 -8.03 14.23
C MET A 63 -1.36 -9.13 14.95
N ARG A 64 -1.33 -10.35 14.41
CA ARG A 64 -0.51 -11.45 14.96
C ARG A 64 0.98 -11.15 14.90
N THR A 65 1.44 -10.61 13.78
CA THR A 65 2.85 -10.27 13.56
C THR A 65 3.29 -9.14 14.49
N MET A 66 2.46 -8.09 14.64
CA MET A 66 2.73 -7.02 15.59
C MET A 66 2.78 -7.52 17.04
N ALA A 67 1.82 -8.34 17.46
CA ALA A 67 1.83 -8.94 18.80
C ALA A 67 3.10 -9.77 19.04
N TYR A 68 3.56 -10.53 18.04
CA TYR A 68 4.81 -11.30 18.13
C TYR A 68 6.05 -10.41 18.27
N ILE A 69 6.17 -9.36 17.47
CA ILE A 69 7.31 -8.42 17.53
C ILE A 69 7.34 -7.71 18.88
N LEU A 70 6.20 -7.21 19.34
CA LEU A 70 6.10 -6.52 20.64
C LEU A 70 6.42 -7.45 21.80
N ASN A 71 5.91 -8.69 21.80
CA ASN A 71 6.24 -9.68 22.83
C ASN A 71 7.73 -10.07 22.84
N LYS A 72 8.41 -10.02 21.69
CA LYS A 72 9.86 -10.24 21.61
C LYS A 72 10.69 -9.06 22.11
N GLN A 73 10.18 -7.83 22.04
CA GLN A 73 10.88 -6.64 22.53
C GLN A 73 10.75 -6.44 24.05
N VAL A 74 9.80 -7.12 24.70
CA VAL A 74 9.59 -7.07 26.16
C VAL A 74 10.45 -8.11 26.92
N ARG A 75 11.42 -8.76 26.25
CA ARG A 75 12.36 -9.71 26.86
C ARG A 75 13.80 -9.19 26.85
#